data_AF-A0A8T6DRU4-F1
#
_entry.id   AF-A0A8T6DRU4-F1
#
_cell.length_a   1.000
_cell.length_b   1.000
_cell.length_c   1.000
_cell.angle_alpha   90.00
_cell.angle_beta   90.00
_cell.angle_gamma   90.00
#
_symmetry.space_group_name_H-M   'P 1'
#
loop_
_entity.id
_entity.type
_entity.pdbx_description
1 polymer ?
#
loop_
_entity_poly.entity_id
_entity_poly.type
_entity_poly.pdbx_seq_one_letter_code
_entity_poly.pdbx_strand_id
1 'polypeptide(L)' 'MADKIVLAYSGGLDTSVAIRWLQEQYGVDIATLTMDLGGQVDLEGARQRALDIGAIRADVMDARDEFVREFVWPALR' A
#
# COMPACT_ATOMS: atom_id res chain seq x y z
N MET A 1 -4.45 -13.30 19.62
CA MET A 1 -3.78 -12.86 18.37
C MET A 1 -4.29 -11.47 18.10
N ALA A 2 -3.41 -10.53 17.75
CA ALA A 2 -3.85 -9.19 17.32
C ALA A 2 -4.58 -9.31 15.98
N ASP A 3 -5.66 -8.54 15.81
CA ASP A 3 -6.32 -8.44 14.51
C ASP A 3 -5.39 -7.80 13.48
N LYS A 4 -5.62 -8.10 12.20
CA LYS A 4 -4.75 -7.67 11.10
C LYS A 4 -5.52 -6.79 10.12
N ILE A 5 -4.92 -5.68 9.72
CA ILE A 5 -5.43 -4.80 8.66
C ILE A 5 -4.47 -4.84 7.48
N VAL A 6 -5.03 -4.97 6.27
CA VAL A 6 -4.31 -4.70 5.03
C VAL A 6 -4.59 -3.25 4.62
N LEU A 7 -3.56 -2.42 4.64
CA LEU A 7 -3.65 -1.00 4.30
C LEU A 7 -3.21 -0.78 2.84
N ALA A 8 -4.09 -0.20 2.03
CA ALA A 8 -3.72 0.35 0.74
C ALA A 8 -2.76 1.53 0.97
N TYR A 9 -1.51 1.36 0.55
CA TYR A 9 -0.41 2.25 0.94
C TYR A 9 0.20 2.91 -0.30
N SER A 10 0.15 4.24 -0.36
CA SER A 10 0.66 5.02 -1.50
C SER A 10 2.13 5.47 -1.33
N GLY A 11 2.70 5.31 -0.14
CA GLY A 11 4.03 5.85 0.18
C GLY A 11 4.02 7.33 0.60
N GLY A 12 2.86 7.99 0.62
CA GLY A 12 2.68 9.38 1.03
C GLY A 12 2.64 9.55 2.55
N LEU A 13 2.68 10.81 3.01
CA LEU A 13 2.70 11.18 4.43
C LEU A 13 1.50 10.60 5.18
N ASP A 14 0.29 10.84 4.67
CA ASP A 14 -0.96 10.48 5.35
C ASP A 14 -1.05 8.96 5.58
N THR A 15 -0.80 8.17 4.53
CA THR A 15 -0.81 6.70 4.63
C THR A 15 0.35 6.16 5.47
N SER A 16 1.45 6.90 5.60
CA SER A 16 2.58 6.53 6.45
C SER A 16 2.26 6.74 7.93
N VAL A 17 1.66 7.89 8.27
CA VAL A 17 1.16 8.15 9.63
C VAL A 17 0.05 7.16 10.01
N ALA A 18 -0.81 6.79 9.06
CA ALA A 18 -1.90 5.85 9.28
C ALA A 18 -1.43 4.48 9.79
N ILE A 19 -0.25 3.99 9.35
CA ILE A 19 0.31 2.71 9.85
C ILE A 19 0.43 2.76 11.38
N ARG A 20 1.16 3.76 11.89
CA ARG A 20 1.41 3.88 13.32
C ARG A 20 0.14 4.22 14.10
N TRP A 21 -0.68 5.11 13.54
CA TRP A 21 -1.92 5.52 14.17
C TRP A 21 -2.89 4.35 14.36
N LEU A 22 -3.08 3.51 13.32
CA LEU A 22 -3.96 2.34 13.42
C LEU A 22 -3.46 1.32 14.46
N GLN A 23 -2.14 1.10 14.52
CA GLN A 23 -1.53 0.24 15.55
C GLN A 23 -1.82 0.74 16.96
N GLU A 24 -1.65 2.05 17.19
CA GLU A 24 -1.83 2.65 18.52
C GLU A 24 -3.29 2.76 18.93
N GLN A 25 -4.19 3.10 17.99
CA GLN A 25 -5.62 3.26 18.30
C GLN A 25 -6.36 1.93 18.47
N TYR A 26 -5.98 0.89 17.72
CA TYR A 26 -6.73 -0.36 17.66
C TYR A 26 -5.95 -1.59 18.17
N GLY A 27 -4.65 -1.46 18.46
CA GLY A 27 -3.84 -2.59 18.93
C GLY A 27 -3.70 -3.71 17.88
N VAL A 28 -3.70 -3.34 16.60
CA VAL A 28 -3.70 -4.25 15.45
C VAL A 28 -2.35 -4.29 14.76
N ASP A 29 -2.09 -5.39 14.04
CA ASP A 29 -0.96 -5.48 13.12
C ASP A 29 -1.33 -4.93 11.74
N ILE A 30 -0.40 -4.22 11.11
CA ILE A 30 -0.59 -3.63 9.78
C ILE A 30 0.29 -4.34 8.75
N ALA A 31 -0.32 -4.85 7.68
CA ALA A 31 0.35 -5.19 6.44
C ALA A 31 0.01 -4.14 5.38
N THR A 32 0.97 -3.70 4.58
CA THR A 32 0.72 -2.73 3.51
C THR A 32 0.74 -3.40 2.14
N LEU A 33 -0.11 -2.89 1.24
CA LEU A 33 -0.14 -3.26 -0.17
C LEU A 33 -0.05 -1.99 -1.03
N THR A 34 0.95 -1.93 -1.90
CA THR A 34 1.14 -0.88 -2.90
C THR A 34 0.98 -1.48 -4.28
N MET A 35 0.16 -0.87 -5.15
CA MET A 35 0.00 -1.29 -6.54
C MET A 35 0.78 -0.35 -7.47
N ASP A 36 1.65 -0.91 -8.30
CA ASP A 36 2.25 -0.19 -9.42
C ASP A 36 1.24 -0.14 -10.58
N LEU A 37 0.79 1.07 -10.89
CA LEU A 37 -0.11 1.37 -12.01
C LEU A 37 0.61 2.15 -13.13
N GLY A 38 1.94 2.21 -13.10
CA GLY A 38 2.78 2.87 -14.10
C GLY A 38 3.19 4.31 -13.75
N GLY A 39 3.03 4.72 -12.50
CA GLY A 39 3.42 6.04 -12.01
C GLY A 39 4.92 6.16 -11.71
N GLN A 40 5.44 7.40 -11.60
CA GLN A 40 6.81 7.68 -11.16
C GLN A 40 6.95 7.73 -9.63
N VAL A 41 6.45 6.72 -8.94
CA VAL A 41 6.56 6.61 -7.49
C VAL A 41 7.77 5.75 -7.13
N ASP A 42 8.53 6.18 -6.13
CA ASP A 42 9.57 5.34 -5.52
C ASP A 42 8.93 4.22 -4.70
N LEU A 43 8.65 3.10 -5.38
CA LEU A 43 7.95 1.94 -4.82
C LEU A 43 8.78 1.21 -3.76
N GLU A 44 10.09 1.06 -3.98
CA GLU A 44 10.95 0.39 -3.01
C GLU A 44 11.17 1.26 -1.78
N GLY A 45 11.34 2.57 -1.96
CA GLY A 45 11.39 3.49 -0.82
C GLY A 45 10.06 3.55 -0.07
N ALA A 46 8.91 3.46 -0.74
CA ALA A 46 7.63 3.33 -0.07
C ALA A 46 7.56 2.05 0.76
N ARG A 47 7.92 0.90 0.17
CA ARG A 47 7.96 -0.38 0.86
C ARG A 47 8.85 -0.33 2.10
N GLN A 48 10.06 0.20 1.99
CA GLN A 48 10.99 0.31 3.10
C GLN A 48 10.44 1.25 4.19
N ARG A 49 9.89 2.41 3.81
CA ARG A 49 9.24 3.33 4.77
C ARG A 49 8.13 2.66 5.58
N ALA A 50 7.29 1.84 4.94
CA ALA A 50 6.22 1.14 5.65
C ALA A 50 6.76 0.19 6.72
N LEU A 51 7.82 -0.56 6.40
CA LEU A 51 8.49 -1.46 7.34
C LEU A 51 9.15 -0.68 8.48
N ASP A 52 9.85 0.41 8.17
CA ASP A 52 10.53 1.26 9.16
C ASP A 52 9.55 1.88 10.17
N ILE A 53 8.33 2.20 9.74
CA ILE A 53 7.26 2.73 10.62
C ILE A 53 6.68 1.65 11.54
N GLY A 54 6.71 0.39 11.11
CA GLY A 54 6.28 -0.75 11.92
C GLY A 54 5.26 -1.68 11.26
N ALA A 55 5.04 -1.60 9.93
CA ALA A 55 4.24 -2.61 9.24
C ALA A 55 4.92 -4.00 9.37
N ILE A 56 4.13 -5.03 9.65
CA ILE A 56 4.62 -6.41 9.79
C ILE A 56 4.95 -7.06 8.43
N ARG A 57 4.47 -6.44 7.35
CA ARG A 57 4.68 -6.84 5.95
C ARG A 57 4.41 -5.65 5.04
N ALA A 58 5.19 -5.51 3.97
CA ALA A 58 4.98 -4.49 2.94
C ALA A 58 5.19 -5.11 1.56
N ASP A 59 4.10 -5.22 0.80
CA ASP A 59 4.09 -5.81 -0.53
C ASP A 59 3.88 -4.75 -1.61
N VAL A 60 4.60 -4.91 -2.72
CA VAL A 60 4.40 -4.14 -3.94
C VAL A 60 3.96 -5.11 -5.04
N MET A 61 2.86 -4.81 -5.72
CA MET A 61 2.34 -5.61 -6.83
C MET A 61 2.38 -4.82 -8.12
N ASP A 62 2.94 -5.41 -9.18
CA ASP A 62 2.80 -4.89 -10.54
C ASP A 62 1.40 -5.19 -11.05
N ALA A 63 0.61 -4.12 -11.26
CA ALA A 63 -0.77 -4.21 -11.73
C ALA A 63 -0.98 -3.42 -13.03
N ARG A 64 0.09 -3.04 -13.74
CA ARG A 64 0.03 -2.18 -14.94
C ARG A 64 -0.79 -2.80 -16.05
N ASP A 65 -0.50 -4.07 -16.38
CA ASP A 65 -1.20 -4.78 -17.45
C ASP A 65 -2.68 -5.00 -17.12
N GLU A 66 -2.99 -5.37 -15.87
CA GLU A 66 -4.36 -5.55 -15.40
C GLU A 66 -5.12 -4.23 -15.40
N PHE A 67 -4.51 -3.16 -14.92
CA PHE A 67 -5.10 -1.82 -14.93
C PHE A 67 -5.47 -1.37 -16.34
N VAL A 68 -4.57 -1.55 -17.32
CA VAL A 68 -4.85 -1.18 -18.71
C VAL A 68 -5.96 -2.05 -19.30
N ARG A 69 -5.86 -3.38 -19.16
CA ARG A 69 -6.78 -4.32 -19.79
C ARG A 69 -8.20 -4.25 -19.23
N GLU A 70 -8.33 -4.15 -17.91
CA GLU A 70 -9.61 -4.31 -17.21
C GLU A 70 -10.25 -2.96 -16.83
N PHE A 71 -9.50 -1.84 -16.87
CA PHE A 71 -10.04 -0.51 -16.50
C PHE A 71 -9.88 0.53 -17.60
N VAL A 72 -8.67 0.71 -18.17
CA VAL A 72 -8.44 1.75 -19.19
C VAL A 72 -9.17 1.42 -20.49
N TRP A 73 -9.00 0.21 -21.05
CA TRP A 73 -9.68 -0.17 -22.30
C TRP A 73 -11.20 -0.20 -22.19
N PRO A 74 -11.81 -0.72 -21.11
CA PRO A 74 -13.26 -0.65 -20.94
C PRO A 74 -13.78 0.79 -20.81
N ALA A 75 -13.02 1.70 -20.19
CA ALA A 75 -13.43 3.10 -20.01
C ALA A 75 -13.37 3.95 -21.29
N LEU A 76 -12.60 3.54 -22.31
CA LEU A 76 -12.47 4.23 -23.59
C LEU A 76 -13.50 3.79 -24.65
N ARG A 77 -14.40 2.85 -24.32
CA ARG A 77 -15.43 2.35 -25.23
C ARG A 77 -16.68 3.23 -25.27
#